data_AF-A0A520A934-F1
#
_entry.id   AF-A0A520A934-F1
#
_cell.length_a   1.000
_cell.length_b   1.000
_cell.length_c   1.000
_cell.angle_alpha   90.00
_cell.angle_beta   90.00
_cell.angle_gamma   90.00
#
_symmetry.space_group_name_H-M   'P 1'
#
loop_
_entity.id
_entity.type
_entity.pdbx_description
1 polymer ?
#
loop_
_entity_poly.entity_id
_entity_poly.type
_entity_poly.pdbx_seq_one_letter_code
_entity_poly.pdbx_strand_id
1 'polypeptide(L)'
;MQDPFDITIGSTEYAVFPEGEDIYTIFKSGKEYMQIQKDTSSVWLKLDYKTELPIFEEDAEVNAIGLAIANYVPEEEDEEEDI
;
A
#
# COMPACT_ATOMS: atom_id res chain seq x y z
N MET A 1 -10.69 9.09 3.82
CA MET A 1 -9.94 7.85 4.11
C MET A 1 -10.20 6.92 2.95
N GLN A 2 -9.15 6.29 2.43
CA GLN A 2 -9.27 5.33 1.34
C GLN A 2 -9.58 3.96 1.93
N ASP A 3 -10.53 3.22 1.34
CA ASP A 3 -10.86 1.87 1.76
C ASP A 3 -9.69 0.92 1.47
N PRO A 4 -9.55 -0.18 2.23
CA PRO A 4 -8.57 -1.22 1.91
C PRO A 4 -8.77 -1.78 0.51
N PHE A 5 -7.68 -2.11 -0.17
CA PHE A 5 -7.70 -2.57 -1.55
C PHE A 5 -6.59 -3.57 -1.81
N ASP A 6 -6.76 -4.37 -2.86
CA ASP A 6 -5.76 -5.35 -3.27
C ASP A 6 -4.93 -4.81 -4.45
N ILE A 7 -3.64 -5.15 -4.46
CA ILE A 7 -2.74 -4.89 -5.57
C ILE A 7 -2.03 -6.18 -5.97
N THR A 8 -1.72 -6.31 -7.26
CA THR A 8 -0.98 -7.45 -7.78
C THR A 8 0.33 -6.99 -8.40
N ILE A 9 1.43 -7.59 -7.97
CA ILE A 9 2.77 -7.31 -8.49
C ILE A 9 3.39 -8.63 -8.96
N GLY A 10 3.52 -8.76 -10.28
CA GLY A 10 3.95 -10.02 -10.89
C GLY A 10 2.94 -11.15 -10.59
N SER A 11 3.36 -12.13 -9.79
CA SER A 11 2.53 -13.26 -9.33
C SER A 11 2.16 -13.19 -7.85
N THR A 12 2.37 -12.04 -7.20
CA THR A 12 2.12 -11.86 -5.78
C THR A 12 0.98 -10.87 -5.59
N GLU A 13 -0.02 -11.29 -4.81
CA GLU A 13 -1.12 -10.45 -4.34
C GLU A 13 -0.79 -9.89 -2.97
N TYR A 14 -1.06 -8.59 -2.80
CA TYR A 14 -0.93 -7.89 -1.54
C TYR A 14 -2.24 -7.20 -1.23
N ALA A 15 -2.67 -7.27 0.03
CA ALA A 15 -3.76 -6.44 0.53
C ALA A 15 -3.17 -5.21 1.22
N VAL A 16 -3.67 -4.04 0.87
CA VAL A 16 -3.19 -2.74 1.32
C VAL A 16 -4.24 -2.09 2.20
N PHE A 17 -3.85 -1.75 3.43
CA PHE A 17 -4.70 -1.09 4.41
C PHE A 17 -4.15 0.32 4.67
N PRO A 18 -4.80 1.38 4.16
CA PRO A 18 -4.43 2.75 4.48
C PRO A 18 -4.73 3.06 5.95
N GLU A 19 -3.74 3.51 6.70
CA GLU A 19 -3.91 3.87 8.13
C GLU A 19 -4.06 5.38 8.36
N GLY A 20 -3.69 6.18 7.36
CA GLY A 20 -3.66 7.64 7.42
C GLY A 20 -2.24 8.19 7.34
N GLU A 21 -2.08 9.51 7.16
CA GLU A 21 -0.77 10.17 7.10
C GLU A 21 0.23 9.53 6.11
N ASP A 22 -0.29 9.04 4.98
CA ASP A 22 0.47 8.33 3.96
C ASP A 22 1.16 7.04 4.43
N ILE A 23 0.62 6.43 5.49
CA ILE A 23 1.02 5.14 6.04
C ILE A 23 0.08 4.03 5.55
N TYR A 24 0.67 2.91 5.15
CA TYR A 24 -0.03 1.74 4.63
C TYR A 24 0.50 0.47 5.27
N THR A 25 -0.40 -0.35 5.80
CA THR A 25 -0.08 -1.70 6.28
C THR A 25 -0.32 -2.70 5.16
N ILE A 26 0.70 -3.51 4.88
CA ILE A 26 0.72 -4.44 3.76
C ILE A 26 0.60 -5.87 4.29
N PHE A 27 -0.37 -6.60 3.75
CA PHE A 27 -0.56 -8.01 4.00
C PHE A 27 -0.16 -8.83 2.77
N LYS A 28 0.49 -9.96 2.99
CA LYS A 28 0.92 -10.90 1.95
C LYS A 28 0.45 -12.30 2.33
N SER A 29 -0.30 -12.95 1.45
CA SER A 29 -0.90 -14.27 1.72
C SER A 29 -1.68 -14.33 3.03
N GLY A 30 -2.45 -13.28 3.34
CA GLY A 30 -3.30 -13.18 4.52
C GLY A 30 -2.56 -12.95 5.85
N LYS A 31 -1.27 -12.61 5.81
CA LYS A 31 -0.48 -12.24 7.00
C LYS A 31 0.06 -10.84 6.87
N GLU A 32 0.05 -10.10 7.97
CA GLU A 32 0.73 -8.81 8.05
C GLU A 32 2.20 -9.02 7.71
N TYR A 33 2.69 -8.25 6.75
CA TYR A 33 3.99 -8.43 6.16
C TYR A 33 4.93 -7.28 6.49
N MET A 34 4.49 -6.05 6.26
CA MET A 34 5.23 -4.84 6.59
C MET A 34 4.33 -3.62 6.60
N GLN A 35 4.85 -2.53 7.15
CA GLN A 35 4.24 -1.21 7.05
C GLN A 35 5.17 -0.30 6.23
N ILE A 36 4.58 0.51 5.37
CA ILE A 36 5.31 1.44 4.50
C ILE A 36 4.71 2.83 4.62
N GLN A 37 5.53 3.84 4.36
CA GLN A 37 5.14 5.24 4.32
C GLN A 37 5.60 5.87 3.01
N LYS A 38 4.75 6.72 2.44
CA LYS A 38 5.16 7.60 1.35
C LYS A 38 5.91 8.80 1.94
N ASP A 39 7.21 8.88 1.71
CA ASP A 39 8.06 9.96 2.20
C ASP A 39 8.01 11.18 1.27
N THR A 40 8.15 10.92 -0.04
CA THR A 40 7.99 11.94 -1.08
C THR A 40 7.16 11.40 -2.23
N SER A 41 6.89 12.21 -3.25
CA SER A 41 6.14 11.79 -4.43
C SER A 41 6.70 10.55 -5.13
N SER A 42 7.99 10.26 -4.97
CA SER A 42 8.68 9.15 -5.64
C SER A 42 9.39 8.17 -4.71
N VAL A 43 9.36 8.39 -3.40
CA VAL A 43 10.10 7.57 -2.43
C VAL A 43 9.14 6.96 -1.42
N TRP A 44 9.29 5.66 -1.23
CA TRP A 44 8.55 4.87 -0.26
C TRP A 44 9.53 4.25 0.72
N LEU A 45 9.24 4.39 2.01
CA LEU A 45 10.09 3.89 3.08
C LEU A 45 9.36 2.81 3.86
N LYS A 46 10.11 1.79 4.27
CA LYS A 46 9.61 0.80 5.22
C LYS A 46 9.63 1.39 6.62
N LEU A 47 8.63 1.07 7.44
CA LEU A 47 8.63 1.41 8.85
C LEU A 47 9.13 0.22 9.69
N ASP A 48 9.91 0.53 10.72
CA ASP A 48 10.33 -0.47 11.70
C ASP A 48 9.17 -0.86 12.62
N TYR A 49 8.85 -2.16 12.67
CA TYR A 49 7.68 -2.66 13.41
C TYR A 49 7.71 -2.42 14.93
N LYS A 50 8.86 -2.07 15.52
CA LYS A 50 8.97 -1.81 16.97
C LYS A 50 8.92 -0.34 17.31
N THR A 51 9.54 0.47 16.46
CA THR A 51 9.78 1.89 16.72
C THR A 51 8.90 2.80 15.89
N GLU A 52 8.24 2.25 14.86
CA GLU A 52 7.43 2.98 13.87
C GLU A 52 8.23 4.05 13.11
N LEU A 53 9.56 3.95 13.15
CA LEU A 53 10.45 4.89 12.48
C LEU A 53 10.76 4.44 11.05
N PRO A 54 10.91 5.38 10.10
CA PRO A 54 11.35 5.06 8.75
C PRO A 54 12.75 4.44 8.72
N ILE A 55 12.85 3.32 8.00
CA ILE A 55 14.11 2.66 7.67
C ILE A 55 14.58 3.22 6.33
N PHE A 56 15.72 3.91 6.35
CA PHE A 56 16.34 4.49 5.16
C PHE A 56 17.23 3.46 4.46
N GLU A 57 16.59 2.51 3.77
CA GLU A 57 17.25 1.49 2.95
C GLU A 57 16.52 1.35 1.61
N GLU A 58 17.26 1.08 0.53
CA GLU A 58 16.64 0.75 -0.76
C GLU A 58 16.02 -0.64 -0.68
N ASP A 59 14.69 -0.69 -0.75
CA ASP A 59 13.93 -1.93 -0.84
C ASP A 59 13.12 -1.93 -2.15
N ALA A 60 13.50 -2.82 -3.07
CA ALA A 60 12.85 -2.93 -4.37
C ALA A 60 11.39 -3.37 -4.27
N GLU A 61 11.05 -4.18 -3.25
CA GLU A 61 9.66 -4.63 -3.03
C GLU A 61 8.82 -3.47 -2.50
N VAL A 62 9.33 -2.71 -1.53
CA VAL A 62 8.66 -1.52 -0.99
C VAL A 62 8.38 -0.50 -2.09
N ASN A 63 9.36 -0.22 -2.94
CA ASN A 63 9.19 0.71 -4.06
C ASN A 63 8.17 0.20 -5.09
N ALA A 64 8.17 -1.10 -5.38
CA ALA A 64 7.19 -1.69 -6.29
C ALA A 64 5.76 -1.60 -5.72
N ILE A 65 5.59 -1.89 -4.43
CA ILE A 65 4.31 -1.75 -3.70
C ILE A 65 3.85 -0.30 -3.73
N GLY A 66 4.74 0.63 -3.36
CA GLY A 66 4.44 2.05 -3.37
C GLY A 66 4.01 2.58 -4.74
N LEU A 67 4.68 2.14 -5.80
CA LEU A 67 4.29 2.48 -7.16
C LEU A 67 2.92 1.90 -7.54
N ALA A 68 2.62 0.66 -7.14
CA ALA A 68 1.32 0.06 -7.38
C ALA A 68 0.20 0.81 -6.63
N ILE A 69 0.43 1.20 -5.37
CA ILE A 69 -0.50 2.04 -4.60
C ILE A 69 -0.73 3.38 -5.28
N ALA A 70 0.33 4.05 -5.74
CA ALA A 70 0.21 5.36 -6.39
C ALA A 70 -0.54 5.30 -7.74
N ASN A 71 -0.55 4.15 -8.40
CA ASN A 71 -1.28 3.92 -9.65
C ASN A 71 -2.64 3.25 -9.43
N TYR A 72 -3.00 2.90 -8.19
CA TYR A 72 -4.29 2.31 -7.91
C TYR A 72 -5.38 3.36 -8.16
N VAL A 73 -6.26 3.05 -9.11
CA VAL A 73 -7.48 3.80 -9.35
C VAL A 73 -8.61 2.91 -8.85
N PRO A 74 -9.40 3.35 -7.85
CA PRO A 74 -10.59 2.61 -7.47
C PRO A 74 -11.47 2.47 -8.70
N GLU A 75 -11.91 1.25 -9.01
CA GLU A 75 -12.99 1.10 -9.99
C GLU A 75 -14.18 1.89 -9.46
N GLU A 76 -14.72 2.83 -10.26
CA GLU A 76 -15.98 3.46 -9.92
C GLU A 76 -17.01 2.34 -9.84
N GLU A 77 -17.57 2.11 -8.65
CA GLU A 77 -18.77 1.28 -8.53
C GLU A 77 -19.80 1.95 -9.43
N ASP A 78 -20.10 1.35 -10.58
CA ASP A 78 -21.22 1.76 -11.41
C ASP A 78 -22.43 1.81 -10.48
N GLU A 79 -22.85 3.01 -10.09
CA GLU A 79 -24.11 3.23 -9.38
C GLU A 79 -25.19 2.66 -10.32
N GLU A 80 -25.65 1.43 -10.08
CA GLU A 80 -26.83 0.90 -10.72
C GLU A 80 -27.96 1.89 -10.42
N GLU A 81 -28.25 2.79 -11.37
CA GLU A 81 -29.42 3.65 -11.34
C GLU A 81 -30.65 2.71 -11.25
N ASP A 82 -31.17 2.54 -10.03
CA ASP A 82 -32.49 1.96 -9.78
C ASP A 82 -33.53 2.77 -10.58
N ILE A 83 -33.88 2.26 -11.76
CA ILE A 83 -34.95 2.73 -12.68
C ILE A 83 -36.35 2.46 -12.15
#